data_AF-A0A3C1S1R0-F1
#
_entry.id   AF-A0A3C1S1R0-F1
#
_cell.length_a   1.000
_cell.length_b   1.000
_cell.length_c   1.000
_cell.angle_alpha   90.00
_cell.angle_beta   90.00
_cell.angle_gamma   90.00
#
_symmetry.space_group_name_H-M   'P 1'
#
loop_
_entity.id
_entity.type
_entity.pdbx_description
1 polymer ?
#
loop_
_entity_poly.entity_id
_entity_poly.type
_entity_poly.pdbx_seq_one_letter_code
_entity_poly.pdbx_strand_id
1 'polypeptide(L)'
;MKQFKYHFDKSSKKFNCPQCGKKTFVKYVDIETGHYADDRYGKCDRKNKCDYMLYPNDYTIVNYNYIAPKPIEPSFIEKDIFQATLNKYDMNPLATYLINNYNED
;
A
#
# COMPACT_ATOMS: atom_id res chain seq x y z
N MET A 1 -22.82 3.36 15.03
CA MET A 1 -21.47 3.89 15.37
C MET A 1 -20.52 2.71 15.42
N LYS A 2 -19.34 2.79 14.81
CA LYS A 2 -18.33 1.71 14.91
C LYS A 2 -17.64 1.83 16.28
N GLN A 3 -17.66 0.77 17.07
CA GLN A 3 -16.93 0.70 18.34
C GLN A 3 -15.52 0.16 18.06
N PHE A 4 -14.50 0.94 18.39
CA PHE A 4 -13.10 0.54 18.24
C PHE A 4 -12.64 -0.14 19.53
N LYS A 5 -11.83 -1.21 19.45
CA LYS A 5 -11.33 -1.96 20.62
C LYS A 5 -10.41 -1.14 21.55
N TYR A 6 -9.70 -0.16 20.98
CA TYR A 6 -8.75 0.67 21.71
C TYR A 6 -9.08 2.16 21.58
N HIS A 7 -8.81 2.92 22.64
CA HIS A 7 -8.86 4.39 22.62
C HIS A 7 -7.56 4.99 23.17
N PHE A 8 -7.29 6.26 22.88
CA PHE A 8 -6.17 6.97 23.53
C PHE A 8 -6.43 7.13 25.02
N ASP A 9 -5.38 7.02 25.84
CA ASP A 9 -5.45 7.40 27.25
C ASP A 9 -5.97 8.84 27.37
N LYS A 10 -7.07 9.01 28.13
CA LYS A 10 -7.72 10.31 28.35
C LYS A 10 -7.02 11.14 29.43
N SER A 11 -6.12 10.53 30.19
CA SER A 11 -5.35 11.23 31.20
C SER A 11 -4.26 12.11 30.58
N SER A 12 -3.79 13.10 31.32
CA SER A 12 -2.68 13.96 30.89
C SER A 12 -1.31 13.27 31.00
N LYS A 13 -1.25 11.95 31.25
CA LYS A 13 0.00 11.20 31.36
C LYS A 13 0.67 11.10 29.99
N LYS A 14 1.98 11.36 29.98
CA LYS A 14 2.83 11.26 28.78
C LYS A 14 3.98 10.31 29.04
N PHE A 15 4.23 9.45 28.07
CA PHE A 15 5.31 8.47 28.06
C PHE A 15 6.42 8.91 27.10
N ASN A 16 7.55 8.20 27.13
CA ASN A 16 8.62 8.42 26.17
C ASN A 16 8.23 7.84 24.81
N CYS A 17 8.32 8.65 23.76
CA CYS A 17 8.07 8.21 22.40
C CYS A 17 9.16 7.22 21.95
N PRO A 18 8.81 6.05 21.41
CA PRO A 18 9.81 5.07 20.96
C PRO A 18 10.63 5.57 19.76
N GLN A 19 10.11 6.51 18.96
CA GLN A 19 10.83 7.05 17.79
C GLN A 19 11.78 8.22 18.15
N CYS A 20 11.38 9.14 19.04
CA CYS A 20 12.19 10.34 19.33
C CYS A 20 12.66 10.46 20.79
N GLY A 21 12.30 9.51 21.67
CA GLY A 21 12.70 9.46 23.08
C GLY A 21 12.10 10.56 23.97
N LYS A 22 11.32 11.50 23.44
CA LYS A 22 10.73 12.61 24.21
C LYS A 22 9.47 12.18 24.96
N LYS A 23 9.27 12.71 26.16
CA LYS A 23 8.10 12.46 27.03
C LYS A 23 6.84 13.18 26.54
N THR A 24 6.28 12.72 25.43
CA THR A 24 5.14 13.34 24.73
C THR A 24 4.17 12.31 24.15
N PHE A 25 4.37 11.03 24.48
CA PHE A 25 3.68 9.90 23.87
C PHE A 25 2.41 9.55 24.64
N VAL A 26 1.31 9.36 23.93
CA VAL A 26 0.01 8.93 24.45
C VAL A 26 -0.22 7.48 24.03
N LYS A 27 -0.35 6.57 25.00
CA LYS A 27 -0.57 5.14 24.74
C LYS A 27 -2.04 4.84 24.46
N TYR A 28 -2.27 3.74 23.75
CA TYR A 28 -3.60 3.16 23.64
C TYR A 28 -3.97 2.37 24.90
N VAL A 29 -5.26 2.41 25.25
CA VAL A 29 -5.89 1.65 26.33
C VAL A 29 -6.97 0.78 25.71
N ASP A 30 -6.97 -0.50 26.07
CA ASP A 30 -7.98 -1.45 25.66
C ASP A 30 -9.29 -1.18 26.43
N ILE A 31 -10.42 -1.15 25.72
CA ILE A 31 -11.71 -0.80 26.32
C ILE A 31 -12.27 -1.92 27.20
N GLU A 32 -11.99 -3.19 26.87
CA GLU A 32 -12.52 -4.35 27.59
C GLU A 32 -11.72 -4.60 28.88
N THR A 33 -10.40 -4.48 28.81
CA THR A 33 -9.52 -4.78 29.96
C THR A 33 -9.10 -3.56 30.76
N GLY A 34 -9.18 -2.35 30.19
CA GLY A 34 -8.69 -1.12 30.81
C GLY A 34 -7.17 -1.04 30.93
N HIS A 35 -6.43 -2.01 30.39
CA HIS A 35 -4.98 -2.05 30.42
C HIS A 35 -4.37 -1.30 29.23
N TYR A 36 -3.13 -0.82 29.42
CA TYR A 36 -2.36 -0.25 28.33
C TYR A 36 -2.01 -1.32 27.30
N ALA A 37 -2.08 -0.95 26.02
CA ALA A 37 -1.48 -1.73 24.95
C ALA A 37 0.06 -1.73 25.09
N ASP A 38 0.74 -2.59 24.32
CA ASP A 38 2.22 -2.65 24.25
C ASP A 38 2.83 -1.26 24.08
N ASP A 39 4.03 -1.07 24.64
CA ASP A 39 4.71 0.22 24.75
C ASP A 39 4.93 0.93 23.42
N ARG A 40 4.92 0.20 22.31
CA ARG A 40 5.06 0.73 20.95
C ARG A 40 3.76 1.36 20.42
N TYR A 41 2.60 0.97 20.93
CA TYR A 41 1.31 1.41 20.42
C TYR A 41 0.87 2.72 21.07
N GLY A 42 0.70 3.75 20.25
CA GLY A 42 0.30 5.07 20.70
C GLY A 42 0.63 6.15 19.68
N LYS A 43 0.60 7.40 20.13
CA LYS A 43 0.83 8.58 19.31
C LYS A 43 1.75 9.60 19.98
N CYS A 44 2.66 10.17 19.21
CA CYS A 44 3.50 11.29 19.59
C CYS A 44 2.81 12.63 19.27
N ASP A 45 2.67 13.52 20.26
CA ASP A 45 2.02 14.83 20.02
C ASP A 45 2.85 15.79 19.17
N ARG A 46 4.16 15.51 18.99
CA ARG A 46 5.07 16.33 18.17
C ARG A 46 4.86 16.06 16.68
N LYS A 47 3.68 16.40 16.14
CA LYS A 47 3.31 16.20 14.72
C LYS A 47 4.36 16.75 13.76
N ASN A 48 4.77 18.01 13.91
CA ASN A 48 5.72 18.63 12.97
C ASN A 48 7.17 18.12 13.06
N LYS A 49 7.52 17.29 14.06
CA LYS A 49 8.91 16.84 14.28
C LYS A 49 9.11 15.32 14.31
N CYS A 50 8.05 14.55 14.53
CA CYS A 50 8.16 13.10 14.73
C CYS A 50 6.94 12.39 14.16
N ASP A 51 5.74 12.90 14.44
CA ASP A 51 4.45 12.36 13.99
C ASP A 51 4.23 10.86 14.19
N TYR A 52 5.02 10.23 15.06
CA TYR A 52 4.94 8.79 15.28
C TYR A 52 3.54 8.39 15.76
N MET A 53 2.91 7.46 15.05
CA MET A 53 1.62 6.89 15.42
C MET A 53 1.57 5.42 15.01
N LEU A 54 1.26 4.54 15.97
CA LEU A 54 1.10 3.12 15.71
C LEU A 54 -0.14 2.61 16.44
N TYR A 55 -1.13 2.14 15.69
CA TYR A 55 -2.36 1.57 16.25
C TYR A 55 -2.15 0.08 16.57
N PRO A 56 -2.67 -0.42 17.71
CA PRO A 56 -2.63 -1.84 18.06
C PRO A 56 -3.63 -2.61 17.18
N ASN A 57 -3.14 -3.08 16.04
CA ASN A 57 -3.84 -4.00 15.16
C ASN A 57 -3.31 -5.43 15.39
N ASP A 58 -4.18 -6.42 15.27
CA ASP A 58 -3.79 -7.84 15.37
C ASP A 58 -2.86 -8.27 14.22
N TYR A 59 -2.76 -7.44 13.18
CA TYR A 59 -1.75 -7.55 12.15
C TYR A 59 -0.46 -6.96 12.70
N THR A 60 0.39 -7.82 13.28
CA THR A 60 1.82 -7.52 13.33
C THR A 60 2.20 -7.00 11.94
N ILE A 61 2.71 -5.77 11.86
CA ILE A 61 3.36 -5.32 10.62
C ILE A 61 4.62 -6.17 10.55
N VAL A 62 4.48 -7.40 10.05
CA VAL A 62 5.58 -8.13 9.43
C VAL A 62 6.07 -7.14 8.40
N ASN A 63 7.26 -6.61 8.67
CA ASN A 63 8.00 -5.82 7.72
C ASN A 63 8.24 -6.75 6.53
N TYR A 64 7.29 -6.79 5.58
CA TYR A 64 7.48 -7.45 4.32
C TYR A 64 8.56 -6.63 3.64
N ASN A 65 9.81 -7.11 3.75
CA ASN A 65 10.88 -6.71 2.87
C ASN A 65 10.42 -7.12 1.46
N TYR A 66 9.59 -6.29 0.85
CA TYR A 66 9.10 -6.48 -0.49
C TYR A 66 10.30 -6.31 -1.41
N ILE A 67 10.84 -7.44 -1.84
CA ILE A 67 11.86 -7.49 -2.89
C ILE A 67 11.07 -7.51 -4.18
N ALA A 68 11.06 -6.39 -4.91
CA ALA A 68 10.48 -6.36 -6.23
C ALA A 68 11.14 -7.48 -7.07
N PRO A 69 10.36 -8.42 -7.64
CA PRO A 69 10.93 -9.42 -8.51
C PRO A 69 11.63 -8.72 -9.67
N LYS A 70 12.76 -9.26 -10.12
CA LYS A 70 13.42 -8.74 -11.31
C LYS A 70 12.41 -8.74 -12.46
N PRO A 71 12.32 -7.65 -13.25
CA PRO A 71 11.47 -7.62 -14.43
C PRO A 71 11.78 -8.83 -15.29
N ILE A 72 10.74 -9.58 -15.66
CA ILE A 72 10.89 -10.71 -16.58
C ILE A 72 11.23 -10.09 -17.93
N GLU A 73 12.35 -10.50 -18.53
CA GLU A 73 12.70 -10.03 -19.86
C GLU A 73 11.63 -10.50 -20.87
N PRO A 74 11.09 -9.60 -21.70
CA PRO A 74 10.07 -9.99 -22.68
C PRO A 74 10.69 -10.91 -23.72
N SER A 75 9.99 -12.01 -24.04
CA SER A 75 10.33 -12.84 -25.20
C SER A 75 9.80 -12.19 -26.47
N PHE A 76 10.63 -12.15 -27.51
CA PHE A 76 10.24 -11.70 -28.84
C PHE A 76 10.09 -12.90 -29.78
N ILE A 77 9.14 -12.80 -30.70
CA ILE A 77 9.03 -13.72 -31.84
C ILE A 77 10.09 -13.32 -32.87
N GLU A 78 10.67 -14.28 -33.58
CA GLU A 78 11.64 -14.01 -34.65
C GLU A 78 11.06 -13.07 -35.72
N LYS A 79 11.90 -12.16 -36.22
CA LYS A 79 11.48 -11.13 -37.19
C LYS A 79 10.85 -11.73 -38.44
N ASP A 80 11.41 -12.83 -38.96
CA ASP A 80 10.93 -13.44 -40.19
C ASP A 80 9.55 -14.09 -39.99
N ILE A 81 9.33 -14.73 -38.85
CA ILE A 81 8.02 -15.26 -38.45
C ILE A 81 7.02 -14.11 -38.32
N PHE A 82 7.40 -13.04 -37.62
CA PHE A 82 6.55 -11.86 -37.48
C PHE A 82 6.14 -11.29 -38.84
N GLN A 83 7.09 -11.04 -39.74
CA GLN A 83 6.82 -10.52 -41.09
C GLN A 83 5.93 -11.47 -41.89
N ALA A 84 6.15 -12.78 -41.78
CA ALA A 84 5.32 -13.80 -42.43
C ALA A 84 3.88 -13.84 -41.89
N THR A 85 3.59 -13.25 -40.73
CA THR A 85 2.22 -13.14 -40.20
C THR A 85 1.47 -11.90 -40.68
N LEU A 86 2.16 -10.90 -41.24
CA LEU A 86 1.57 -9.64 -41.69
C LEU A 86 0.88 -9.76 -43.07
N ASN A 87 -0.06 -10.69 -43.21
CA ASN A 87 -0.85 -10.88 -44.43
C ASN A 87 -2.30 -11.22 -44.11
N LYS A 88 -3.14 -11.31 -45.16
CA LYS A 88 -4.56 -11.71 -45.09
C LYS A 88 -5.45 -10.75 -44.29
N TYR A 89 -5.08 -9.48 -44.20
CA TYR A 89 -5.88 -8.44 -43.54
C TYR A 89 -7.23 -8.21 -44.24
N ASP A 90 -7.26 -8.41 -45.56
CA ASP A 90 -8.43 -8.39 -46.43
C ASP A 90 -9.48 -9.46 -46.06
N MET A 91 -9.03 -10.57 -45.46
CA MET A 91 -9.89 -11.66 -45.01
C MET A 91 -10.37 -11.50 -43.56
N ASN A 92 -9.91 -10.47 -42.84
CA ASN A 92 -10.28 -10.21 -41.46
C ASN A 92 -11.38 -9.13 -41.41
N PRO A 93 -12.65 -9.48 -41.12
CA PRO A 93 -13.76 -8.53 -41.15
C PRO A 93 -13.56 -7.34 -40.20
N LEU A 94 -12.88 -7.55 -39.07
CA LEU A 94 -12.55 -6.48 -38.14
C LEU A 94 -11.52 -5.52 -38.73
N ALA A 95 -10.46 -6.04 -39.37
CA ALA A 95 -9.46 -5.20 -40.00
C ALA A 95 -10.08 -4.38 -41.14
N THR A 96 -10.91 -4.99 -41.99
CA THR A 96 -11.63 -4.29 -43.07
C THR A 96 -12.57 -3.21 -42.52
N TYR A 97 -13.33 -3.52 -41.46
CA TYR A 97 -14.20 -2.54 -40.82
C TYR A 97 -13.42 -1.34 -40.29
N LEU A 98 -12.30 -1.60 -39.58
CA LEU A 98 -11.49 -0.53 -39.00
C LEU A 98 -10.85 0.34 -40.08
N ILE A 99 -10.28 -0.27 -41.12
CA ILE A 99 -9.72 0.44 -42.28
C ILE A 99 -10.78 1.34 -42.92
N ASN A 100 -11.99 0.83 -43.18
CA ASN A 100 -13.01 1.60 -43.89
C ASN A 100 -13.63 2.76 -43.08
N ASN A 101 -13.59 2.69 -41.74
CA ASN A 101 -14.25 3.68 -40.89
C ASN A 101 -13.26 4.61 -40.17
N TYR A 102 -11.97 4.26 -40.13
CA TYR A 102 -10.97 4.98 -39.34
C TYR A 102 -9.63 5.20 -40.05
N ASN A 103 -9.42 4.72 -41.28
CA ASN A 103 -8.33 5.24 -42.14
C ASN A 103 -8.81 6.54 -42.81
N GLU A 104 -8.94 7.60 -42.02
CA GLU A 104 -8.84 8.96 -42.54
C GLU A 104 -7.40 9.44 -42.27
N ASP A 105 -6.73 9.94 -43.31
CA ASP A 105 -5.52 10.76 -43.17
C ASP A 105 -5.85 12.08 -42.44
#